data_AF-A0A2E7UEB1-F1
#
_entry.id   AF-A0A2E7UEB1-F1
#
_cell.length_a   1.000
_cell.length_b   1.000
_cell.length_c   1.000
_cell.angle_alpha   90.00
_cell.angle_beta   90.00
_cell.angle_gamma   90.00
#
_symmetry.space_group_name_H-M   'P 1'
#
loop_
_entity.id
_entity.type
_entity.pdbx_description
1 polymer ?
#
loop_
_entity_poly.entity_id
_entity_poly.type
_entity_poly.pdbx_seq_one_letter_code
_entity_poly.pdbx_strand_id
1 'polypeptide(L)'
;MGFPTPFLDAAIAIEAERSLAEREASFKVIAAWSLAQSLSNVFAASPCEIYESLTHIPDNLLVLLESPEGWRALASYVALDLGLHDLRFMPTIH
;
A
#
# COMPACT_ATOMS: atom_id res chain seq x y z
N MET A 1 -45.27 11.59 12.41
CA MET A 1 -44.80 10.20 12.23
C MET A 1 -43.82 10.20 11.06
N GLY A 2 -42.52 10.18 11.33
CA GLY A 2 -41.51 10.05 10.28
C GLY A 2 -41.38 8.58 9.93
N PHE A 3 -41.65 8.21 8.67
CA PHE A 3 -41.35 6.87 8.20
C PHE A 3 -39.82 6.70 8.18
N PRO A 4 -39.24 5.70 8.86
CA PRO A 4 -37.86 5.36 8.61
C PRO A 4 -37.78 4.92 7.14
N THR A 5 -36.93 5.58 6.35
CA THR A 5 -36.70 5.23 4.94
C THR A 5 -35.48 4.30 4.89
N PRO A 6 -35.64 2.97 5.05
CA PRO A 6 -34.53 2.03 5.04
C PRO A 6 -33.72 2.08 3.74
N PHE A 7 -34.33 2.55 2.64
CA PHE A 7 -33.67 2.76 1.36
C PHE A 7 -32.68 3.93 1.36
N LEU A 8 -32.94 4.98 2.15
CA LEU A 8 -32.02 6.12 2.26
C LEU A 8 -30.80 5.74 3.11
N ASP A 9 -31.02 5.02 4.21
CA ASP A 9 -29.94 4.53 5.07
C ASP A 9 -29.05 3.51 4.34
N ALA A 10 -29.64 2.61 3.53
CA ALA A 10 -28.89 1.65 2.72
C ALA A 10 -28.06 2.33 1.61
N ALA A 11 -28.60 3.34 0.93
CA ALA A 11 -27.86 4.08 -0.09
C ALA A 11 -26.67 4.86 0.51
N ILE A 12 -26.86 5.46 1.70
CA ILE A 12 -25.79 6.15 2.43
C ILE A 12 -24.70 5.16 2.87
N ALA A 13 -25.07 3.96 3.34
CA ALA A 13 -24.11 2.92 3.72
C ALA A 13 -23.26 2.45 2.53
N ILE A 14 -23.88 2.20 1.38
CA ILE A 14 -23.18 1.78 0.15
C ILE A 14 -22.20 2.85 -0.33
N GLU A 15 -22.62 4.13 -0.33
CA GLU A 15 -21.75 5.24 -0.73
C GLU A 15 -20.59 5.45 0.27
N ALA A 16 -20.85 5.28 1.57
CA ALA A 16 -19.81 5.34 2.60
C ALA A 16 -18.77 4.22 2.45
N GLU A 17 -19.21 2.98 2.21
CA GLU A 17 -18.34 1.83 1.95
C GLU A 17 -17.47 2.04 0.71
N ARG A 18 -18.06 2.57 -0.37
CA ARG A 18 -17.33 2.90 -1.59
C ARG A 18 -16.28 3.99 -1.35
N SER A 19 -16.65 5.06 -0.64
CA SER A 19 -15.73 6.16 -0.31
C SER A 19 -14.56 5.68 0.56
N LEU A 20 -14.79 4.72 1.47
CA LEU A 20 -13.73 4.10 2.26
C LEU A 20 -12.79 3.27 1.39
N ALA A 21 -13.33 2.41 0.52
CA ALA A 21 -12.53 1.59 -0.39
C ALA A 21 -11.65 2.46 -1.34
N GLU A 22 -12.18 3.58 -1.84
CA GLU A 22 -11.43 4.51 -2.68
C GLU A 22 -10.28 5.18 -1.91
N ARG A 23 -10.48 5.51 -0.63
CA ARG A 23 -9.44 6.07 0.24
C ARG A 23 -8.36 5.05 0.56
N GLU A 24 -8.74 3.82 0.87
CA GLU A 24 -7.80 2.73 1.12
C GLU A 24 -6.95 2.43 -0.12
N ALA A 25 -7.56 2.38 -1.30
CA ALA A 25 -6.84 2.22 -2.57
C ALA A 25 -5.85 3.37 -2.79
N SER A 26 -6.27 4.61 -2.55
CA SER A 26 -5.41 5.79 -2.68
C SER A 26 -4.24 5.75 -1.69
N PHE A 27 -4.50 5.35 -0.44
CA PHE A 27 -3.46 5.20 0.58
C PHE A 27 -2.42 4.15 0.17
N LYS A 28 -2.85 2.98 -0.30
CA LYS A 28 -1.94 1.90 -0.74
C LYS A 28 -1.02 2.36 -1.87
N VAL A 29 -1.55 3.09 -2.86
CA VAL A 29 -0.74 3.65 -3.96
C VAL A 29 0.29 4.66 -3.45
N ILE A 30 -0.11 5.58 -2.57
CA ILE A 30 0.79 6.58 -1.99
C ILE A 30 1.87 5.93 -1.14
N ALA A 31 1.50 4.95 -0.30
CA ALA A 31 2.42 4.23 0.56
C ALA A 31 3.43 3.41 -0.26
N ALA A 32 2.97 2.68 -1.28
CA ALA A 32 3.84 1.93 -2.18
C ALA A 32 4.81 2.85 -2.94
N TRP A 33 4.34 4.01 -3.42
CA TRP A 33 5.21 5.00 -4.08
C TRP A 33 6.23 5.62 -3.13
N SER A 34 5.84 5.90 -1.89
CA SER A 34 6.73 6.41 -0.85
C SER A 34 7.80 5.39 -0.45
N LEU A 35 7.42 4.11 -0.34
CA LEU A 35 8.35 3.01 -0.16
C LEU A 35 9.33 2.94 -1.34
N ALA A 36 8.83 3.00 -2.58
CA ALA A 36 9.67 2.94 -3.77
C ALA A 36 10.72 4.07 -3.84
N GLN A 37 10.32 5.30 -3.49
CA GLN A 37 11.26 6.42 -3.37
C GLN A 37 12.32 6.16 -2.30
N SER A 38 11.92 5.63 -1.14
CA SER A 38 12.83 5.33 -0.04
C SER A 38 13.87 4.26 -0.41
N LEU A 39 13.46 3.27 -1.20
CA LEU A 39 14.31 2.16 -1.64
C LEU A 39 15.19 2.49 -2.83
N SER A 40 14.86 3.51 -3.63
CA SER A 40 15.64 3.90 -4.81
C SER A 40 17.11 4.20 -4.49
N ASN A 41 17.36 4.88 -3.37
CA ASN A 41 18.72 5.17 -2.88
C ASN A 41 19.46 3.91 -2.39
N VAL A 42 18.73 2.86 -2.02
CA VAL A 42 19.29 1.63 -1.45
C VAL A 42 19.57 0.60 -2.55
N PHE A 43 18.69 0.49 -3.55
CA PHE A 43 18.72 -0.58 -4.55
C PHE A 43 19.47 -0.19 -5.81
N ALA A 44 19.91 1.08 -5.93
CA ALA A 44 20.45 1.65 -7.16
C ALA A 44 19.53 1.41 -8.39
N ALA A 45 18.23 1.33 -8.13
CA ALA A 45 17.17 1.15 -9.11
C ALA A 45 16.24 2.37 -9.09
N SER A 46 15.55 2.62 -10.21
CA SER A 46 14.63 3.74 -10.28
C SER A 46 13.41 3.49 -9.38
N PRO A 47 12.79 4.55 -8.81
CA PRO A 47 11.53 4.40 -8.08
C PRO A 47 10.43 3.72 -8.92
N CYS A 48 10.45 3.91 -10.24
CA CYS A 48 9.49 3.27 -11.16
C CYS A 48 9.65 1.75 -11.21
N GLU A 49 10.89 1.25 -11.36
CA GLU A 49 11.15 -0.21 -11.38
C GLU A 49 10.80 -0.85 -10.03
N ILE A 50 11.10 -0.17 -8.93
CA ILE A 50 10.75 -0.64 -7.57
C ILE A 50 9.23 -0.66 -7.39
N TYR A 51 8.54 0.39 -7.85
CA TYR A 51 7.08 0.45 -7.79
C TYR A 51 6.43 -0.62 -8.67
N GLU A 52 6.97 -0.89 -9.85
CA GLU A 52 6.51 -1.98 -10.74
C GLU A 52 6.67 -3.35 -10.07
N SER A 53 7.77 -3.60 -9.35
CA SER A 53 7.89 -4.81 -8.54
C SER A 53 6.82 -4.89 -7.43
N LEU A 54 6.49 -3.76 -6.79
CA LEU A 54 5.42 -3.68 -5.78
C LEU A 54 4.02 -3.95 -6.36
N THR A 55 3.74 -3.65 -7.63
CA THR A 55 2.42 -3.93 -8.23
C THR A 55 2.20 -5.42 -8.52
N HIS A 56 3.26 -6.22 -8.51
CA HIS A 56 3.16 -7.68 -8.62
C HIS A 56 2.91 -8.38 -7.28
N ILE A 57 2.90 -7.62 -6.17
CA ILE A 57 2.64 -8.15 -4.84
C ILE A 57 1.14 -8.47 -4.69
N PRO A 58 0.79 -9.67 -4.20
CA PRO A 58 -0.59 -10.03 -3.91
C PRO A 58 -1.30 -9.04 -2.97
N ASP A 59 -2.58 -8.76 -3.26
CA ASP A 59 -3.38 -7.79 -2.49
C ASP A 59 -3.42 -8.05 -0.99
N ASN A 60 -3.37 -9.33 -0.57
CA ASN A 60 -3.37 -9.72 0.84
C ASN A 60 -2.09 -9.32 1.58
N LEU A 61 -1.00 -9.02 0.87
CA LEU A 61 0.26 -8.53 1.43
C LEU A 61 0.35 -7.00 1.41
N LEU A 62 -0.55 -6.30 0.71
CA LEU A 62 -0.59 -4.83 0.70
C LEU A 62 -0.90 -4.23 2.07
N VAL A 63 -1.51 -4.99 2.98
CA VAL A 63 -1.70 -4.58 4.39
C VAL A 63 -0.37 -4.28 5.09
N LEU A 64 0.74 -4.85 4.61
CA LEU A 64 2.06 -4.58 5.15
C LEU A 64 2.53 -3.14 4.89
N LEU A 65 1.91 -2.41 3.95
CA LEU A 65 2.16 -0.99 3.73
C LEU A 65 1.68 -0.09 4.89
N GLU A 66 0.94 -0.63 5.85
CA GLU A 66 0.42 0.12 7.00
C GLU A 66 1.38 0.14 8.19
N SER A 67 2.50 -0.59 8.14
CA SER A 67 3.46 -0.68 9.25
C SER A 67 4.92 -0.58 8.77
N PRO A 68 5.82 0.04 9.56
CA PRO A 68 7.25 0.06 9.25
C PRO A 68 7.85 -1.35 9.10
N GLU A 69 7.43 -2.30 9.93
CA GLU A 69 7.88 -3.70 9.84
C GLU A 69 7.44 -4.34 8.53
N GLY A 70 6.22 -4.04 8.08
CA GLY A 70 5.71 -4.49 6.79
C GLY A 70 6.45 -3.86 5.61
N TRP A 71 6.81 -2.58 5.67
CA TRP A 71 7.67 -1.93 4.67
C TRP A 71 9.02 -2.63 4.55
N ARG A 72 9.60 -3.06 5.68
CA ARG A 72 10.84 -3.84 5.67
C ARG A 72 10.67 -5.22 5.03
N ALA A 73 9.55 -5.89 5.29
CA ALA A 73 9.24 -7.17 4.65
C ALA A 73 9.06 -7.00 3.14
N LEU A 74 8.32 -5.98 2.69
CA LEU A 74 8.12 -5.66 1.27
C LEU A 74 9.42 -5.25 0.59
N ALA A 75 10.26 -4.45 1.26
CA ALA A 75 11.59 -4.11 0.76
C ALA A 75 12.45 -5.36 0.54
N SER A 76 12.41 -6.33 1.47
CA SER A 76 13.13 -7.59 1.33
C SER A 76 12.59 -8.44 0.18
N TYR A 77 11.28 -8.41 -0.06
CA TYR A 77 10.64 -9.08 -1.18
C TYR A 77 11.08 -8.48 -2.52
N VAL A 78 10.97 -7.16 -2.68
CA VAL A 78 11.38 -6.45 -3.91
C VAL A 78 12.88 -6.64 -4.18
N ALA A 79 13.69 -6.71 -3.13
CA ALA A 79 15.11 -7.00 -3.28
C ALA A 79 15.39 -8.36 -3.89
N LEU A 80 14.66 -9.40 -3.45
CA LEU A 80 14.78 -10.73 -4.03
C LEU A 80 14.35 -10.72 -5.49
N ASP A 81 13.30 -9.97 -5.84
CA ASP A 81 12.82 -9.81 -7.21
C ASP A 81 13.86 -9.12 -8.11
N LEU A 82 14.54 -8.10 -7.58
CA LEU A 82 15.64 -7.38 -8.26
C LEU A 82 16.99 -8.13 -8.21
N GLY A 83 17.06 -9.33 -7.61
CA GLY A 83 18.30 -10.11 -7.49
C GLY A 83 19.32 -9.56 -6.49
N LEU A 84 18.89 -8.71 -5.56
CA LEU A 84 19.71 -8.15 -4.49
C LEU A 84 19.71 -9.09 -3.28
N HIS A 85 20.89 -9.32 -2.70
CA HIS A 85 21.07 -10.11 -1.49
C HIS A 85 21.57 -9.24 -0.34
N ASP A 86 20.95 -9.38 0.82
CA ASP A 86 21.26 -8.68 2.09
C ASP A 86 20.91 -7.17 2.12
N LEU A 87 19.72 -6.87 2.65
CA LEU A 87 19.28 -5.50 2.89
C LEU A 87 19.13 -5.20 4.37
N ARG A 88 19.93 -4.23 4.81
CA ARG A 88 19.75 -3.56 6.10
C ARG A 88 18.83 -2.35 5.95
N PHE A 89 17.70 -2.53 5.25
CA PHE A 89 16.69 -1.49 5.17
C PHE A 89 15.96 -1.39 6.51
N MET A 90 15.97 -0.18 7.07
CA MET A 90 15.35 0.14 8.36
C MET A 90 14.47 1.37 8.15
N PRO A 91 13.18 1.18 7.79
CA PRO A 91 12.28 2.29 7.52
C PRO A 91 12.12 3.16 8.78
N THR A 92 12.21 4.48 8.62
CA THR A 92 12.23 5.45 9.73
C THR A 92 10.94 6.26 9.89
N ILE A 93 9.90 6.03 9.07
CA ILE A 93 8.72 6.89 9.01
C ILE A 93 7.44 6.16 9.42
N HIS A 94 6.69 6.84 10.28
CA HIS A 94 5.27 6.68 10.62
C HIS A 94 4.42 7.67 9.83
#